data_AF-A0A2U9BVM7-F1
#
_entry.id   AF-A0A2U9BVM7-F1
#
_cell.length_a   1.000
_cell.length_b   1.000
_cell.length_c   1.000
_cell.angle_alpha   90.00
_cell.angle_beta   90.00
_cell.angle_gamma   90.00
#
_symmetry.space_group_name_H-M   'P 1'
#
loop_
_entity.id
_entity.type
_entity.pdbx_description
1 polymer ?
#
loop_
_entity_poly.entity_id
_entity_poly.type
_entity_poly.pdbx_seq_one_letter_code
_entity_poly.pdbx_strand_id
1 'polypeptide(L)'
;MIRSLLTKSFRCLPPSQEEANGNDSGTWSPGFPELRVRPDPSKIQCSLLFMVKGLEEVLEDQRSNLNPGAVALHGALERAIFNARMLANCVNHTLGWQCDFPPPAPAMPTGHLFQRIQWSCTLLQAARGYLKWLQHQFSLHCSKATGKGEGKVHVATHPRYLEASGYLP
;
A
#
# COMPACT_ATOMS: atom_id res chain seq x y z
N MET A 1 -5.09 -10.07 -2.21
CA MET A 1 -3.63 -10.35 -2.07
C MET A 1 -3.00 -9.81 -0.78
N ILE A 2 -3.27 -8.57 -0.34
CA ILE A 2 -2.66 -7.99 0.89
C ILE A 2 -3.17 -8.63 2.20
N ARG A 3 -4.35 -9.26 2.17
CA ARG A 3 -4.93 -9.99 3.33
C ARG A 3 -4.02 -11.09 3.90
N SER A 4 -3.19 -11.72 3.06
CA SER A 4 -2.36 -12.87 3.47
C SER A 4 -1.02 -12.48 4.11
N LEU A 5 -0.56 -11.24 3.94
CA LEU A 5 0.77 -10.81 4.40
C LEU A 5 0.80 -10.50 5.90
N LEU A 6 -0.36 -10.15 6.48
CA LEU A 6 -0.45 -9.60 7.84
C LEU A 6 -0.94 -10.62 8.88
N THR A 7 -1.31 -11.83 8.48
CA THR A 7 -1.94 -12.81 9.37
C THR A 7 -0.99 -13.85 9.94
N LYS A 8 0.19 -14.08 9.33
CA LYS A 8 1.09 -15.17 9.73
C LYS A 8 2.44 -14.74 10.32
N SER A 9 2.91 -13.52 10.08
CA SER A 9 4.32 -13.16 10.39
C SER A 9 4.49 -12.04 11.42
N PHE A 10 3.45 -11.25 11.71
CA PHE A 10 3.51 -10.20 12.71
C PHE A 10 2.36 -10.39 13.70
N ARG A 11 2.65 -10.96 14.87
CA ARG A 11 1.73 -10.86 16.01
C ARG A 11 1.80 -9.43 16.52
N CYS A 12 1.10 -8.52 15.85
CA CYS A 12 0.97 -7.16 16.34
C CYS A 12 0.10 -7.19 17.58
N LEU A 13 0.68 -6.84 18.72
CA LEU A 13 -0.11 -6.57 19.92
C LEU A 13 -1.08 -5.42 19.59
N PRO A 14 -2.37 -5.54 19.96
CA PRO A 14 -3.27 -4.41 19.88
C PRO A 14 -2.72 -3.27 20.74
N PRO A 15 -3.01 -2.00 20.39
CA PRO A 15 -2.77 -0.87 21.28
C PRO A 15 -3.74 -0.96 22.47
N SER A 16 -3.46 -1.88 23.38
CA SER A 16 -4.05 -1.95 24.72
C SER A 16 -2.89 -2.03 25.70
N GLN A 17 -2.03 -1.01 25.68
CA GLN A 17 -1.09 -0.69 26.75
C GLN A 17 -0.45 0.67 26.46
N GLU A 18 -1.26 1.72 26.58
CA GLU A 18 -0.77 3.08 26.86
C GLU A 18 -0.09 3.15 28.25
N GLU A 19 -0.05 2.05 29.01
CA GLU A 19 0.52 1.97 30.37
C GLU A 19 1.78 1.10 30.50
N ALA A 20 2.36 0.59 29.39
CA ALA A 20 3.66 -0.10 29.43
C ALA A 20 4.82 0.71 28.81
N ASN A 21 4.55 1.93 28.34
CA ASN A 21 5.59 2.90 28.04
C ASN A 21 6.07 3.47 29.37
N GLY A 22 7.00 2.75 30.00
CA GLY A 22 7.89 3.35 30.98
C GLY A 22 8.47 4.62 30.37
N ASN A 23 8.03 5.76 30.91
CA ASN A 23 8.64 7.07 31.03
C ASN A 23 9.85 7.45 30.13
N ASP A 24 9.84 7.07 28.85
CA ASP A 24 10.88 7.43 27.91
C ASP A 24 10.31 8.39 26.87
N SER A 25 10.71 9.64 27.06
CA SER A 25 10.52 10.86 26.29
C SER A 25 10.97 10.73 24.82
N GLY A 26 10.32 9.87 24.04
CA GLY A 26 10.53 9.71 22.61
C GLY A 26 9.37 10.32 21.82
N THR A 27 9.64 11.42 21.11
CA THR A 27 8.74 12.25 20.30
C THR A 27 8.16 11.55 19.06
N TRP A 28 7.70 10.29 19.17
CA TRP A 28 6.99 9.67 18.06
C TRP A 28 5.49 9.88 18.23
N SER A 29 4.89 10.65 17.33
CA SER A 29 3.43 10.78 17.28
C SER A 29 2.82 9.39 17.05
N PRO A 30 1.82 8.98 17.84
CA PRO A 30 1.16 7.70 17.61
C PRO A 30 0.48 7.75 16.24
N GLY A 31 1.06 7.04 15.28
CA GLY A 31 0.51 6.81 13.96
C GLY A 31 1.14 7.62 12.82
N PHE A 32 0.69 7.29 11.62
CA PHE A 32 1.20 7.79 10.35
C PHE A 32 0.17 8.74 9.73
N PRO A 33 0.22 10.06 10.01
CA PRO A 33 -0.77 11.03 9.53
C PRO A 33 -0.88 11.09 8.01
N GLU A 34 0.20 10.77 7.30
CA GLU A 34 0.27 10.64 5.85
C GLU A 34 -0.62 9.49 5.36
N LEU A 35 -0.86 8.47 6.18
CA LEU A 35 -1.75 7.35 5.87
C LEU A 35 -3.17 7.56 6.43
N ARG A 36 -3.48 8.76 6.96
CA ARG A 36 -4.86 9.10 7.30
C ARG A 36 -5.67 9.28 6.02
N VAL A 37 -6.88 8.73 6.08
CA VAL A 37 -7.87 8.80 5.00
C VAL A 37 -8.19 10.25 4.67
N ARG A 38 -7.81 10.69 3.47
CA ARG A 38 -8.12 12.02 2.92
C ARG A 38 -8.45 11.89 1.44
N PRO A 39 -9.64 12.32 0.98
CA PRO A 39 -10.06 12.25 -0.42
C PRO A 39 -9.46 13.40 -1.23
N ASP A 40 -8.15 13.59 -1.15
CA ASP A 40 -7.41 14.59 -1.92
C ASP A 40 -6.45 13.85 -2.85
N PRO A 41 -6.63 13.95 -4.18
CA PRO A 41 -5.79 13.30 -5.19
C PRO A 41 -4.29 13.41 -4.96
N SER A 42 -3.80 14.62 -4.64
CA SER A 42 -2.38 14.90 -4.42
C SER A 42 -1.87 14.16 -3.18
N LYS A 43 -2.69 14.19 -2.12
CA LYS A 43 -2.39 13.48 -0.86
C LYS A 43 -2.42 11.98 -1.06
N ILE A 44 -3.30 11.44 -1.90
CA ILE A 44 -3.36 9.99 -2.16
C ILE A 44 -2.04 9.49 -2.74
N GLN A 45 -1.52 10.20 -3.75
CA GLN A 45 -0.23 9.84 -4.33
C GLN A 45 0.89 9.96 -3.30
N CYS A 46 0.91 11.03 -2.50
CA CYS A 46 1.90 11.20 -1.43
C CYS A 46 1.83 10.09 -0.37
N SER A 47 0.62 9.69 0.05
CA SER A 47 0.40 8.59 1.00
C SER A 47 0.92 7.26 0.47
N LEU A 48 0.70 6.96 -0.82
CA LEU A 48 1.21 5.74 -1.44
C LEU A 48 2.74 5.73 -1.47
N LEU A 49 3.38 6.84 -1.83
CA LEU A 49 4.84 6.99 -1.80
C LEU A 49 5.41 6.88 -0.38
N PHE A 50 4.74 7.50 0.60
CA PHE A 50 5.10 7.39 2.00
C PHE A 50 5.04 5.95 2.51
N MET A 51 3.97 5.23 2.18
CA MET A 51 3.80 3.82 2.52
C MET A 51 4.91 2.96 1.94
N VAL A 52 5.28 3.19 0.67
CA VAL A 52 6.39 2.47 0.02
C VAL A 52 7.69 2.65 0.81
N LYS A 53 8.06 3.90 1.12
CA LYS A 53 9.27 4.21 1.89
C LYS A 53 9.23 3.56 3.28
N GLY A 54 8.11 3.63 3.97
CA GLY A 54 7.98 3.00 5.28
C GLY A 54 8.09 1.47 5.22
N LEU A 55 7.54 0.82 4.20
CA LEU A 55 7.67 -0.63 4.03
C LEU A 55 9.12 -1.05 3.71
N GLU A 56 9.88 -0.20 3.02
CA GLU A 56 11.32 -0.40 2.79
C GLU A 56 12.10 -0.33 4.09
N GLU A 57 11.80 0.64 4.97
CA GLU A 57 12.39 0.72 6.32
C GLU A 57 12.05 -0.53 7.15
N VAL A 58 10.80 -1.01 7.11
CA VAL A 58 10.43 -2.28 7.78
C VAL A 58 11.22 -3.45 7.21
N LEU A 59 11.37 -3.55 5.89
CA LEU A 59 12.12 -4.65 5.27
C LEU A 59 13.59 -4.64 5.69
N GLU A 60 14.23 -3.47 5.67
CA GLU A 60 15.62 -3.30 6.09
C GLU A 60 15.80 -3.67 7.56
N ASP A 61 14.89 -3.22 8.42
CA ASP A 61 14.89 -3.56 9.84
C ASP A 61 14.73 -5.06 10.09
N GLN A 62 13.81 -5.71 9.38
CA GLN A 62 13.62 -7.17 9.49
C GLN A 62 14.87 -7.92 9.06
N ARG A 63 15.52 -7.51 7.97
CA ARG A 63 16.72 -8.18 7.44
C ARG A 63 17.93 -8.00 8.33
N SER A 64 18.15 -6.78 8.80
CA SER A 64 19.42 -6.41 9.43
C SER A 64 19.36 -6.52 10.94
N ASN A 65 18.17 -6.55 11.55
CA ASN A 65 18.03 -6.47 13.01
C ASN A 65 17.04 -7.49 13.58
N LEU A 66 15.77 -7.45 13.18
CA LEU A 66 14.71 -8.15 13.92
C LEU A 66 14.63 -9.65 13.58
N ASN A 67 14.67 -10.02 12.30
CA ASN A 67 14.50 -11.41 11.87
C ASN A 67 15.34 -11.75 10.61
N PRO A 68 16.69 -11.70 10.66
CA PRO A 68 17.55 -11.86 9.48
C PRO A 68 17.32 -13.17 8.70
N GLY A 69 16.92 -14.24 9.39
CA GLY A 69 16.62 -15.54 8.77
C GLY A 69 15.20 -15.69 8.22
N ALA A 70 14.31 -14.71 8.38
CA ALA A 70 12.91 -14.82 8.00
C ALA A 70 12.67 -14.57 6.51
N VAL A 71 13.28 -15.40 5.65
CA VAL A 71 13.23 -15.28 4.17
C VAL A 71 11.80 -15.15 3.63
N ALA A 72 10.86 -15.93 4.18
CA ALA A 72 9.45 -15.87 3.77
C ALA A 72 8.80 -14.50 4.08
N LEU A 73 9.15 -13.89 5.22
CA LEU A 73 8.70 -12.55 5.59
C LEU A 73 9.32 -11.48 4.70
N HIS A 74 10.61 -11.60 4.39
CA HIS A 74 11.29 -10.66 3.49
C HIS A 74 10.66 -10.67 2.10
N GLY A 75 10.46 -11.84 1.50
CA GLY A 75 9.80 -11.95 0.20
C GLY A 75 8.34 -11.46 0.22
N ALA A 76 7.67 -11.59 1.37
CA ALA A 76 6.34 -11.02 1.58
C ALA A 76 6.36 -9.48 1.58
N LEU A 77 7.30 -8.86 2.29
CA LEU A 77 7.48 -7.41 2.33
C LEU A 77 7.91 -6.85 0.97
N GLU A 78 8.84 -7.50 0.26
CA GLU A 78 9.24 -7.11 -1.10
C GLU A 78 8.06 -7.09 -2.07
N ARG A 79 7.23 -8.13 -2.04
CA ARG A 79 6.00 -8.17 -2.84
C ARG A 79 5.03 -7.04 -2.44
N ALA A 80 4.95 -6.70 -1.16
CA ALA A 80 4.11 -5.60 -0.69
C ALA A 80 4.60 -4.26 -1.25
N ILE A 81 5.91 -3.99 -1.14
CA ILE A 81 6.57 -2.79 -1.67
C ILE A 81 6.36 -2.68 -3.18
N PHE A 82 6.59 -3.77 -3.92
CA PHE A 82 6.39 -3.82 -5.37
C PHE A 82 4.95 -3.45 -5.75
N ASN A 83 3.96 -4.08 -5.11
CA ASN A 83 2.55 -3.82 -5.39
C ASN A 83 2.15 -2.38 -5.03
N ALA A 84 2.68 -1.84 -3.93
CA ALA A 84 2.44 -0.46 -3.52
C ALA A 84 3.01 0.55 -4.53
N ARG A 85 4.25 0.33 -5.01
CA ARG A 85 4.86 1.14 -6.06
C ARG A 85 4.07 1.06 -7.37
N MET A 86 3.68 -0.15 -7.79
CA MET A 86 2.84 -0.35 -8.95
C MET A 86 1.52 0.41 -8.83
N LEU A 87 0.86 0.35 -7.67
CA LEU A 87 -0.37 1.09 -7.43
C LEU A 87 -0.17 2.60 -7.53
N ALA A 88 0.90 3.14 -6.93
CA ALA A 88 1.25 4.56 -7.02
C ALA A 88 1.49 4.99 -8.48
N ASN A 89 2.17 4.15 -9.27
CA ASN A 89 2.40 4.43 -10.68
C ASN A 89 1.08 4.38 -11.48
N CYS A 90 0.24 3.37 -11.25
CA CYS A 90 -1.06 3.26 -11.90
C CYS A 90 -1.95 4.46 -11.60
N VAL A 91 -1.99 4.92 -10.35
CA VAL A 91 -2.76 6.09 -9.93
C VAL A 91 -2.27 7.36 -10.62
N ASN A 92 -0.96 7.58 -10.66
CA ASN A 92 -0.38 8.71 -11.40
C ASN A 92 -0.72 8.65 -12.89
N HIS A 93 -0.47 7.52 -13.55
CA HIS A 93 -0.69 7.40 -15.00
C HIS A 93 -2.17 7.44 -15.41
N THR A 94 -3.06 6.85 -14.62
CA THR A 94 -4.48 6.71 -14.99
C THR A 94 -5.30 7.94 -14.59
N LEU A 95 -4.99 8.54 -13.44
CA LEU A 95 -5.78 9.61 -12.85
C LEU A 95 -5.07 10.97 -12.88
N GLY A 96 -3.80 11.01 -13.29
CA GLY A 96 -2.97 12.22 -13.29
C GLY A 96 -2.63 12.72 -11.89
N TRP A 97 -2.81 11.88 -10.86
CA TRP A 97 -2.58 12.29 -9.47
C TRP A 97 -1.09 12.29 -9.16
N GLN A 98 -0.55 13.48 -8.91
CA GLN A 98 0.86 13.69 -8.62
C GLN A 98 1.05 14.13 -7.17
N CYS A 99 2.23 13.82 -6.63
CA CYS A 99 2.66 14.30 -5.33
C CYS A 99 3.75 15.36 -5.55
N ASP A 100 3.37 16.63 -5.47
CA ASP A 100 4.27 17.76 -5.72
C ASP A 100 5.42 17.81 -4.71
N PHE A 101 5.13 17.40 -3.46
CA PHE A 101 6.08 17.37 -2.36
C PHE A 101 6.09 15.97 -1.73
N PRO A 102 6.88 15.03 -2.26
CA PRO A 102 6.99 13.69 -1.70
C PRO A 102 7.42 13.76 -0.24
N PRO A 103 6.64 13.17 0.69
CA PRO A 103 7.00 13.20 2.09
C PRO A 103 8.32 12.45 2.32
N PRO A 104 9.10 12.83 3.35
CA PRO A 104 10.27 12.05 3.74
C PRO A 104 9.87 10.62 4.11
N ALA A 105 10.84 9.71 4.10
CA ALA A 105 10.61 8.39 4.67
C ALA A 105 10.22 8.53 6.15
N PRO A 106 9.26 7.74 6.65
CA PRO A 106 8.98 7.75 8.08
C PRO A 106 10.22 7.27 8.83
N ALA A 107 10.64 8.05 9.83
CA ALA A 107 11.82 7.71 10.61
C ALA A 107 11.51 6.52 11.53
N MET A 108 12.27 5.44 11.38
CA MET A 108 12.24 4.32 12.31
C MET A 108 12.96 4.70 13.61
N PRO A 109 12.42 4.32 14.79
CA PRO A 109 13.11 4.53 16.05
C PRO A 109 14.45 3.79 16.09
N THR A 110 15.50 4.48 16.52
CA THR A 110 16.83 3.88 16.76
C THR A 110 16.95 3.23 18.14
N GLY A 111 15.91 3.33 18.96
CA GLY A 111 15.88 2.83 20.34
C GLY A 111 15.67 1.32 20.46
N HIS A 112 15.07 0.91 21.58
CA HIS A 112 14.91 -0.50 21.94
C HIS A 112 14.11 -1.31 20.90
N LEU A 113 14.42 -2.61 20.81
CA LEU A 113 13.77 -3.58 19.92
C LEU A 113 12.24 -3.52 19.97
N PHE A 114 11.67 -3.32 21.17
CA PHE A 114 10.22 -3.18 21.34
C PHE A 114 9.64 -2.00 20.53
N GLN A 115 10.29 -0.84 20.54
CA GLN A 115 9.83 0.35 19.81
C GLN A 115 9.85 0.12 18.30
N ARG A 116 10.88 -0.56 17.78
CA ARG A 116 11.01 -0.91 16.35
C ARG A 116 9.91 -1.87 15.90
N ILE A 117 9.61 -2.87 16.71
CA ILE A 117 8.49 -3.81 16.48
C ILE A 117 7.15 -3.06 16.49
N GLN A 118 6.92 -2.24 17.51
CA GLN A 118 5.67 -1.48 17.64
C GLN A 118 5.47 -0.51 16.48
N TRP A 119 6.54 0.20 16.08
CA TRP A 119 6.53 1.10 14.93
C TRP A 119 6.19 0.35 13.64
N SER A 120 6.86 -0.78 13.39
CA SER A 120 6.62 -1.61 12.21
C SER A 120 5.18 -2.10 12.15
N CYS A 121 4.65 -2.58 13.29
CA CYS A 121 3.27 -3.02 13.39
C CYS A 121 2.27 -1.89 13.15
N THR A 122 2.51 -0.72 13.73
CA THR A 122 1.64 0.45 13.54
C THR A 122 1.62 0.88 12.07
N LEU A 123 2.77 0.84 11.38
CA LEU A 123 2.85 1.18 9.95
C LEU A 123 2.06 0.19 9.12
N LEU A 124 2.26 -1.10 9.34
CA LEU A 124 1.57 -2.16 8.61
C LEU A 124 0.05 -2.09 8.81
N GLN A 125 -0.41 -1.76 10.01
CA GLN A 125 -1.84 -1.55 10.30
C GLN A 125 -2.38 -0.30 9.59
N ALA A 126 -1.67 0.83 9.65
CA ALA A 126 -2.06 2.06 8.97
C ALA A 126 -2.13 1.87 7.44
N ALA A 127 -1.11 1.23 6.86
CA ALA A 127 -1.05 0.89 5.45
C ALA A 127 -2.23 0.01 5.02
N ARG A 128 -2.55 -1.01 5.81
CA ARG A 128 -3.71 -1.87 5.56
C ARG A 128 -5.02 -1.09 5.59
N GLY A 129 -5.20 -0.23 6.59
CA GLY A 129 -6.37 0.63 6.72
C GLY A 129 -6.52 1.55 5.51
N TYR A 130 -5.43 2.22 5.13
CA TYR A 130 -5.36 3.10 3.98
C TYR A 130 -5.71 2.40 2.68
N LEU A 131 -5.12 1.23 2.40
CA LEU A 131 -5.39 0.45 1.20
C LEU A 131 -6.84 -0.06 1.14
N LYS A 132 -7.41 -0.47 2.28
CA LYS A 132 -8.82 -0.87 2.35
C LYS A 132 -9.74 0.30 2.01
N TRP A 133 -9.43 1.48 2.52
CA TRP A 133 -10.17 2.69 2.18
C TRP A 133 -10.02 3.06 0.70
N LEU A 134 -8.80 3.03 0.16
CA LEU A 134 -8.53 3.37 -1.24
C LEU A 134 -9.27 2.42 -2.20
N GLN A 135 -9.29 1.12 -1.89
CA GLN A 135 -10.08 0.14 -2.62
C GLN A 135 -11.58 0.52 -2.64
N HIS A 136 -12.12 0.94 -1.50
CA HIS A 136 -13.51 1.39 -1.42
C HIS A 136 -13.77 2.64 -2.28
N GLN A 137 -12.84 3.60 -2.30
CA GLN A 137 -12.96 4.79 -3.15
C GLN A 137 -12.97 4.43 -4.65
N PHE A 138 -12.11 3.52 -5.10
CA PHE A 138 -12.13 3.08 -6.49
C PHE A 138 -13.45 2.39 -6.86
N SER A 139 -13.99 1.55 -5.97
CA SER A 139 -15.32 0.94 -6.18
C SER A 139 -16.44 1.99 -6.30
N LEU A 140 -16.36 3.11 -5.57
CA LEU A 140 -17.30 4.21 -5.69
C LEU A 140 -17.11 5.02 -7.00
N HIS A 141 -15.88 5.24 -7.43
CA HIS A 141 -15.59 5.94 -8.68
C HIS A 141 -16.03 5.13 -9.91
N CYS A 142 -15.75 3.82 -9.93
CA CYS A 142 -16.14 2.94 -11.03
C CYS A 142 -17.67 2.75 -11.11
N SER A 143 -18.38 2.73 -9.98
CA SER A 143 -19.85 2.60 -9.96
C SER A 143 -20.57 3.89 -10.37
N LYS A 144 -19.96 5.07 -10.19
CA LYS A 144 -20.48 6.34 -10.70
C LYS A 144 -20.24 6.52 -12.20
N ALA A 145 -19.15 5.97 -12.74
CA ALA A 145 -18.86 6.02 -14.17
C ALA A 145 -19.86 5.21 -15.02
N THR A 146 -20.47 4.16 -14.45
CA THR A 146 -21.54 3.39 -15.09
C THR A 146 -22.93 4.05 -15.00
N GLY A 147 -23.08 5.17 -14.30
CA GLY A 147 -24.35 5.89 -14.13
C GLY A 147 -24.55 7.11 -15.03
N LYS A 148 -23.57 7.49 -15.85
CA LYS A 148 -23.66 8.62 -16.79
C LYS A 148 -23.26 8.17 -18.19
N GLY A 149 -24.22 7.60 -18.91
CA GLY A 149 -24.06 7.25 -20.31
C GLY A 149 -25.12 6.28 -20.81
N GLU A 150 -26.38 6.72 -20.88
CA GLU A 150 -27.25 6.25 -21.96
C GLU A 150 -26.74 6.86 -23.28
N GLY A 151 -25.56 6.45 -23.70
CA GLY A 151 -25.08 6.61 -25.07
C GLY A 151 -25.23 5.25 -25.72
N LYS A 152 -26.13 5.14 -26.70
CA LYS A 152 -26.42 3.92 -27.48
C LYS A 152 -25.15 3.09 -27.65
N VAL A 153 -25.13 1.92 -27.00
CA VAL A 153 -24.19 0.85 -27.34
C VAL A 153 -24.52 0.47 -28.77
N HIS A 154 -23.76 1.00 -29.72
CA HIS A 154 -23.64 0.34 -31.01
C HIS A 154 -23.03 -1.02 -30.69
N VAL A 155 -23.86 -2.05 -30.79
CA VAL A 155 -23.45 -3.45 -30.82
C VAL A 155 -22.35 -3.52 -31.86
N ALA A 156 -21.11 -3.62 -31.39
CA ALA A 156 -19.98 -3.93 -32.25
C ALA A 156 -20.28 -5.33 -32.80
N THR A 157 -20.77 -5.35 -34.04
CA THR A 157 -20.95 -6.56 -34.81
C THR A 157 -19.58 -7.20 -34.92
N HIS A 158 -19.40 -8.35 -34.26
CA HIS A 158 -18.24 -9.21 -34.51
C HIS A 158 -18.08 -9.43 -36.01
N PRO A 159 -16.97 -9.02 -36.65
CA PRO A 159 -16.60 -9.60 -37.92
C PRO A 159 -16.15 -11.03 -37.63
N ARG A 160 -16.98 -12.00 -38.03
CA ARG A 160 -16.59 -13.40 -38.17
C ARG A 160 -15.45 -13.50 -39.20
N TYR A 161 -14.35 -14.11 -38.75
CA TYR A 161 -13.60 -15.20 -39.41
C TYR A 161 -13.07 -15.01 -40.84
N LEU A 162 -11.76 -15.17 -41.01
CA LEU A 162 -11.17 -15.90 -42.14
C LEU A 162 -9.97 -16.73 -41.64
N GLU A 163 -10.24 -18.00 -41.33
CA GLU A 163 -9.30 -19.09 -41.60
C GLU A 163 -9.11 -19.23 -43.11
N ALA A 164 -7.86 -19.31 -43.56
CA ALA A 164 -7.34 -20.01 -44.74
C ALA A 164 -5.95 -19.43 -45.03
N SER A 165 -4.91 -20.16 -45.44
CA SER A 165 -4.63 -21.57 -45.59
C SER A 165 -3.11 -21.62 -45.80
N GLY A 166 -2.41 -22.64 -45.29
CA GLY A 166 -1.05 -22.89 -45.77
C GLY A 166 -1.05 -23.17 -47.27
N TYR A 167 -0.12 -22.57 -48.01
CA TYR A 167 0.69 -23.20 -49.06
C TYR A 167 1.79 -22.21 -49.52
N LEU A 168 2.92 -22.83 -49.86
CA LEU A 168 4.26 -22.33 -50.22
C LEU A 168 4.31 -21.47 -51.50
N PRO A 169 5.46 -20.82 -51.77
CA PRO A 169 6.49 -21.48 -52.60
C PRO A 169 7.77 -21.86 -51.86
#